data_AF-A0A928MIP0-F1
#
_entry.id   AF-A0A928MIP0-F1
#
_cell.length_a   1.000
_cell.length_b   1.000
_cell.length_c   1.000
_cell.angle_alpha   90.00
_cell.angle_beta   90.00
_cell.angle_gamma   90.00
#
_symmetry.space_group_name_H-M   'P 1'
#
loop_
_entity.id
_entity.type
_entity.pdbx_description
1 polymer ?
#
loop_
_entity_poly.entity_id
_entity_poly.type
_entity_poly.pdbx_seq_one_letter_code
_entity_poly.pdbx_strand_id
1 'polypeptide(L)'
;MRICFVAEGCYPYAVGGVSSWIDGMIRAFPNVEFVLLTIVADRSVRGDFAYTLPENVTEVYEVYLSDLDWSRAGRGGQRRLTSYKHESLRALVLNRQCDWDTIFDLFRRPEISVDGLLMGEE
;
A
#
# COMPACT_ATOMS: atom_id res chain seq x y z
N MET A 1 -11.38 9.26 18.83
CA MET A 1 -11.56 8.17 17.84
C MET A 1 -10.87 8.61 16.56
N ARG A 2 -10.08 7.74 15.94
CA ARG A 2 -9.25 8.07 14.77
C ARG A 2 -9.56 7.09 13.63
N ILE A 3 -9.80 7.61 12.43
CA ILE A 3 -10.19 6.84 11.25
C ILE A 3 -9.11 6.98 10.19
N CYS A 4 -8.67 5.87 9.58
CA CYS A 4 -7.73 5.88 8.46
C CYS A 4 -8.46 5.55 7.16
N PHE A 5 -8.36 6.43 6.17
CA PHE A 5 -8.73 6.12 4.79
C PHE A 5 -7.54 5.56 4.04
N VAL A 6 -7.70 4.37 3.46
CA VAL A 6 -6.75 3.81 2.49
C VAL A 6 -7.30 4.06 1.09
N ALA A 7 -6.57 4.84 0.30
CA ALA A 7 -7.03 5.36 -0.99
C ALA A 7 -5.95 5.16 -2.06
N GLU A 8 -6.25 4.38 -3.10
CA GLU A 8 -5.36 4.19 -4.24
C GLU A 8 -5.81 5.06 -5.42
N GLY A 9 -4.88 5.83 -5.99
CA GLY A 9 -5.12 6.61 -7.22
C GLY A 9 -6.24 7.66 -7.13
N CYS A 10 -6.69 8.02 -5.92
CA CYS A 10 -7.79 8.95 -5.71
C CYS A 10 -7.44 10.05 -4.70
N TYR A 11 -8.17 10.19 -3.59
CA TYR A 11 -8.00 11.31 -2.66
C TYR A 11 -6.62 11.28 -1.99
N PRO A 12 -5.92 12.43 -1.83
CA PRO A 12 -6.29 13.79 -2.24
C PRO A 12 -5.70 14.21 -3.60
N TYR A 13 -5.29 13.26 -4.45
CA TYR A 13 -4.51 13.52 -5.68
C TYR A 13 -5.34 13.66 -6.95
N ALA A 14 -6.50 13.01 -7.04
CA ALA A 14 -7.34 13.06 -8.23
C ALA A 14 -8.73 13.58 -7.92
N VAL A 15 -9.26 14.47 -8.77
CA VAL A 15 -10.65 14.89 -8.70
C VAL A 15 -11.54 13.80 -9.29
N GLY A 16 -12.56 13.39 -8.55
CA GLY A 16 -13.49 12.35 -9.00
C GLY A 16 -14.54 12.01 -7.97
N GLY A 17 -15.48 11.12 -8.32
CA GLY A 17 -16.59 10.75 -7.44
C GLY A 17 -16.13 10.17 -6.09
N VAL A 18 -15.14 9.28 -6.10
CA VAL A 18 -14.59 8.68 -4.87
C VAL A 18 -13.90 9.74 -4.01
N SER A 19 -13.05 10.58 -4.62
CA SER A 19 -12.33 11.62 -3.88
C SER A 19 -13.25 12.67 -3.27
N SER A 20 -14.27 13.10 -4.03
CA SER A 20 -15.27 14.04 -3.53
C SER A 20 -16.13 13.43 -2.42
N TRP A 21 -16.40 12.12 -2.47
CA TRP A 21 -17.08 11.42 -1.38
C TRP A 21 -16.21 11.33 -0.12
N ILE A 22 -14.92 11.00 -0.25
CA ILE A 22 -13.98 10.98 0.88
C ILE A 22 -13.86 12.38 1.50
N ASP A 23 -13.63 13.41 0.69
CA ASP A 23 -13.52 14.80 1.17
C ASP A 23 -14.81 15.26 1.88
N GLY A 24 -15.96 14.97 1.28
CA GLY A 24 -17.27 15.28 1.88
C GLY A 24 -17.49 14.54 3.20
N MET A 25 -17.08 13.27 3.29
CA MET A 25 -17.17 12.48 4.51
C MET A 25 -16.31 13.09 5.63
N ILE A 26 -15.05 13.42 5.34
CA ILE A 26 -14.14 14.01 6.33
C ILE A 26 -14.71 15.34 6.85
N ARG A 27 -15.21 16.19 5.95
CA ARG A 27 -15.80 17.49 6.31
C ARG A 27 -17.11 17.38 7.10
N ALA A 28 -17.90 16.33 6.87
CA ALA A 28 -19.15 16.10 7.61
C ALA A 28 -18.91 15.76 9.09
N PHE A 29 -17.70 15.33 9.46
CA PHE A 29 -17.34 14.92 10.82
C PHE A 29 -16.12 15.69 11.35
N PRO A 30 -16.23 17.02 11.58
CA PRO A 30 -15.10 17.87 11.99
C PRO A 30 -14.49 17.49 13.35
N ASN A 31 -15.24 16.81 14.21
CA ASN A 31 -14.79 16.35 15.53
C ASN A 31 -14.09 14.98 15.50
N VAL A 32 -13.98 14.35 14.33
CA VAL A 32 -13.31 13.06 14.16
C VAL A 32 -11.97 13.29 13.49
N GLU A 33 -10.93 12.67 14.05
CA GLU A 33 -9.59 12.70 13.49
C GLU A 33 -9.49 11.71 12.31
N PHE A 34 -9.05 12.21 11.16
CA PHE A 34 -8.81 11.42 9.97
C PHE A 34 -7.32 11.36 9.60
N VAL A 35 -6.91 10.19 9.14
CA VAL A 35 -5.59 9.91 8.58
C VAL A 35 -5.77 9.40 7.16
N LEU A 36 -4.89 9.80 6.27
CA LEU A 36 -4.87 9.32 4.89
C LEU A 36 -3.66 8.38 4.70
N LEU A 37 -3.90 7.21 4.12
CA LEU A 37 -2.89 6.35 3.53
C LEU A 37 -3.15 6.29 2.03
N THR A 38 -2.36 7.04 1.26
CA THR A 38 -2.61 7.29 -0.15
C THR A 38 -1.59 6.53 -0.99
N ILE A 39 -2.07 5.60 -1.80
CA ILE A 39 -1.23 4.83 -2.74
C ILE A 39 -1.23 5.56 -4.07
N VAL A 40 -0.06 6.01 -4.50
CA VAL A 40 0.16 6.85 -5.67
C VAL A 40 1.23 6.27 -6.58
N ALA A 41 1.21 6.63 -7.87
CA ALA A 41 2.12 6.06 -8.83
C ALA A 41 3.58 6.45 -8.58
N ASP A 42 3.87 7.74 -8.41
CA ASP A 42 5.25 8.24 -8.43
C ASP A 42 5.51 9.38 -7.43
N ARG A 43 6.76 9.49 -6.96
CA ARG A 43 7.18 10.56 -6.02
C ARG A 43 7.11 11.97 -6.61
N SER A 44 7.12 12.11 -7.93
CA SER A 44 7.04 13.41 -8.61
C SER A 44 5.79 14.21 -8.26
N VAL A 45 4.70 13.55 -7.89
CA VAL A 45 3.44 14.21 -7.49
C VAL A 45 3.34 14.45 -5.98
N ARG A 46 4.39 14.16 -5.21
CA ARG A 46 4.37 14.25 -3.75
C ARG A 46 3.86 15.62 -3.25
N GLY A 47 2.80 15.59 -2.46
CA GLY A 47 2.18 16.78 -1.85
C GLY A 47 1.43 17.68 -2.83
N ASP A 48 1.36 17.31 -4.12
CA ASP A 48 0.58 18.03 -5.13
C ASP A 48 -0.90 17.63 -5.05
N PHE A 49 -1.54 18.02 -3.95
CA PHE A 49 -2.92 17.66 -3.65
C PHE A 49 -3.90 18.48 -4.52
N ALA A 50 -4.84 17.80 -5.15
CA ALA A 50 -5.97 18.41 -5.85
C ALA A 50 -7.03 19.00 -4.90
N TYR A 51 -6.93 18.72 -3.60
CA TYR A 51 -7.87 19.15 -2.56
C TYR A 51 -7.13 19.88 -1.44
N THR A 52 -7.76 20.95 -0.91
CA THR A 52 -7.35 21.55 0.35
C THR A 52 -7.81 20.67 1.51
N LEU A 53 -6.86 20.02 2.19
CA LEU A 53 -7.16 19.12 3.30
C LEU A 53 -7.83 19.86 4.47
N PRO A 54 -8.94 19.33 5.01
CA PRO A 54 -9.55 19.84 6.25
C PRO A 54 -8.61 19.74 7.46
N GLU A 55 -8.81 20.61 8.46
CA GLU A 55 -7.98 20.62 9.69
C GLU A 55 -8.06 19.32 10.50
N ASN A 56 -9.16 18.57 10.37
CA ASN A 56 -9.34 17.28 11.02
C ASN A 56 -8.65 16.12 10.29
N VAL A 57 -7.89 16.39 9.21
CA VAL A 57 -6.90 15.47 8.65
C VAL A 57 -5.56 15.72 9.31
N THR A 58 -5.14 14.84 10.22
CA THR A 58 -3.93 15.05 11.03
C THR A 58 -2.66 14.53 10.36
N GLU A 59 -2.78 13.49 9.54
CA GLU A 59 -1.63 12.82 8.93
C GLU A 59 -1.95 12.32 7.50
N VAL A 60 -0.96 12.42 6.62
CA VAL A 60 -1.00 11.87 5.26
C VAL A 60 0.24 11.00 5.06
N TYR A 61 0.02 9.71 4.86
CA TYR A 61 1.02 8.71 4.52
C TYR A 61 0.94 8.43 3.03
N GLU A 62 2.03 8.68 2.32
CA GLU A 62 2.12 8.45 0.89
C GLU A 62 2.91 7.18 0.61
N VAL A 63 2.30 6.24 -0.11
CA VAL A 63 2.92 5.00 -0.58
C VAL A 63 3.07 5.12 -2.09
N TYR A 64 4.30 5.10 -2.60
CA TYR A 64 4.56 5.23 -4.03
C TYR A 64 4.79 3.86 -4.65
N LEU A 65 4.13 3.58 -5.77
CA LEU A 65 4.28 2.33 -6.51
C LEU A 65 5.62 2.28 -7.27
N SER A 66 6.11 3.41 -7.78
CA SER A 66 7.40 3.47 -8.49
C SER A 66 8.61 3.39 -7.56
N ASP A 67 8.41 3.51 -6.25
CA ASP A 67 9.46 3.32 -5.25
C ASP A 67 9.89 1.85 -5.08
N LEU A 68 9.33 0.95 -5.87
CA LEU A 68 9.68 -0.46 -5.92
C LEU A 68 11.09 -0.68 -6.50
N ASP A 69 12.09 -0.23 -5.76
CA ASP A 69 13.37 -0.91 -5.57
C ASP A 69 13.28 -1.75 -4.27
N TRP A 70 12.28 -2.63 -4.17
CA TRP A 70 12.15 -3.56 -3.01
C TRP A 70 13.40 -4.47 -2.89
N SER A 71 14.24 -4.51 -3.92
CA SER A 71 15.59 -5.06 -3.90
C SER A 71 16.68 -4.01 -4.12
N ARG A 72 17.00 -3.20 -3.09
CA ARG A 72 18.41 -2.75 -2.92
C ARG A 72 19.37 -3.92 -2.66
N ALA A 73 18.83 -5.13 -2.43
CA ALA A 73 19.59 -6.38 -2.46
C ALA A 73 19.99 -6.69 -3.91
N GLY A 74 21.03 -6.01 -4.39
CA GLY A 74 21.60 -6.28 -5.70
C GLY A 74 21.87 -7.76 -5.89
N ARG A 75 21.37 -8.33 -6.99
CA ARG A 75 21.70 -9.68 -7.50
C ARG A 75 21.83 -10.77 -6.40
N GLY A 76 21.05 -10.67 -5.33
CA GLY A 76 20.97 -11.68 -4.29
C GLY A 76 20.09 -12.80 -4.84
N GLY A 77 20.71 -13.83 -5.41
CA GLY A 77 20.03 -14.88 -6.14
C GLY A 77 18.78 -15.41 -5.44
N GLN A 78 17.77 -15.79 -6.24
CA GLN A 78 16.51 -16.39 -5.82
C GLN A 78 16.75 -17.41 -4.69
N ARG A 79 16.56 -16.99 -3.43
CA ARG A 79 16.66 -17.90 -2.31
C ARG A 79 15.41 -18.75 -2.29
N ARG A 80 15.60 -20.07 -2.37
CA ARG A 80 14.52 -21.04 -2.36
C ARG A 80 13.70 -20.88 -1.07
N LEU A 81 12.41 -20.63 -1.23
CA LEU A 81 11.45 -20.61 -0.14
C LEU A 81 11.52 -21.92 0.65
N THR A 82 11.39 -21.84 1.97
CA THR A 82 11.14 -23.05 2.77
C THR A 82 9.81 -23.67 2.33
N SER A 83 9.66 -24.99 2.49
CA SER A 83 8.43 -25.71 2.14
C SER A 83 7.19 -25.09 2.81
N TYR A 84 7.34 -24.63 4.06
CA TYR A 84 6.29 -23.95 4.80
C TYR A 84 5.90 -22.60 4.17
N LYS A 85 6.87 -21.71 3.91
CA LYS A 85 6.60 -20.40 3.27
C LYS A 85 5.98 -20.57 1.87
N HIS A 86 6.43 -21.57 1.13
CA HIS A 86 5.88 -21.90 -0.19
C HIS A 86 4.43 -22.37 -0.11
N GLU A 87 4.08 -23.26 0.84
CA GLU A 87 2.69 -23.69 1.01
C GLU A 87 1.80 -22.54 1.50
N SER A 88 2.28 -21.65 2.37
CA SER A 88 1.53 -20.45 2.78
C SER A 88 1.25 -19.52 1.60
N LEU A 89 2.24 -19.27 0.73
CA LEU A 89 2.04 -18.50 -0.51
C LEU A 89 1.05 -19.19 -1.46
N ARG A 90 1.17 -20.51 -1.61
CA ARG A 90 0.26 -21.29 -2.45
C ARG A 90 -1.17 -21.26 -1.91
N ALA A 91 -1.34 -21.30 -0.59
CA ALA A 91 -2.63 -21.15 0.06
C ALA A 91 -3.24 -19.77 -0.22
N LEU A 92 -2.42 -18.72 -0.23
CA LEU A 92 -2.86 -17.37 -0.61
C LEU A 92 -3.38 -17.31 -2.04
N VAL A 93 -2.59 -17.81 -3.02
CA VAL A 93 -2.97 -17.79 -4.44
C VAL A 93 -4.21 -18.64 -4.70
N LEU A 94 -4.36 -19.77 -4.00
CA LEU A 94 -5.49 -20.68 -4.18
C LEU A 94 -6.69 -20.36 -3.27
N ASN A 95 -6.66 -19.21 -2.59
CA ASN A 95 -7.72 -18.76 -1.67
C ASN A 95 -8.11 -19.81 -0.62
N ARG A 96 -7.10 -20.44 -0.01
CA ARG A 96 -7.25 -21.40 1.10
C ARG A 96 -6.96 -20.71 2.44
N GLN A 97 -7.04 -21.47 3.53
CA GLN A 97 -6.63 -20.97 4.84
C GLN A 97 -5.16 -20.51 4.81
N CYS A 98 -4.95 -19.21 5.02
CA CYS A 98 -3.64 -18.57 4.95
C CYS A 98 -3.08 -18.31 6.34
N ASP A 99 -1.80 -18.62 6.51
CA ASP A 99 -1.01 -18.11 7.62
C ASP A 99 -0.53 -16.70 7.28
N TRP A 100 -1.31 -15.70 7.70
CA TRP A 100 -1.01 -14.29 7.45
C TRP A 100 0.27 -13.82 8.13
N ASP A 101 0.63 -14.36 9.29
CA ASP A 101 1.87 -13.99 9.98
C ASP A 101 3.08 -14.37 9.12
N THR A 102 3.06 -15.58 8.55
CA THR A 102 4.12 -16.02 7.63
C THR A 102 4.15 -15.21 6.35
N ILE A 103 2.99 -14.85 5.78
CA ILE A 103 2.91 -14.02 4.58
C ILE A 103 3.48 -12.62 4.85
N PHE A 104 3.09 -11.99 5.95
CA PHE A 104 3.60 -10.68 6.31
C PHE A 104 5.10 -10.72 6.61
N ASP A 105 5.58 -11.73 7.32
CA ASP A 105 7.01 -11.90 7.57
C ASP A 105 7.81 -12.17 6.30
N LEU A 106 7.20 -12.84 5.32
CA LEU A 106 7.80 -13.08 4.02
C LEU A 106 8.01 -11.77 3.26
N PHE A 107 6.96 -10.95 3.18
CA PHE A 107 7.01 -9.69 2.43
C PHE A 107 7.77 -8.60 3.17
N ARG A 108 7.79 -8.57 4.50
CA ARG A 108 8.58 -7.59 5.28
C ARG A 108 10.10 -7.76 5.13
N ARG A 109 10.59 -8.95 4.76
CA ARG A 109 12.04 -9.22 4.68
C ARG A 109 12.55 -8.95 3.26
N PRO A 110 13.72 -8.29 3.10
CA PRO A 110 14.31 -8.00 1.79
C PRO A 110 14.93 -9.24 1.11
N GLU A 111 14.70 -10.44 1.66
CA GLU A 111 15.27 -11.70 1.18
C GLU A 111 14.64 -12.15 -0.16
N ILE A 112 13.48 -11.60 -0.51
CA ILE A 112 12.72 -11.95 -1.72
C ILE A 112 12.26 -10.68 -2.41
N SER A 113 12.55 -10.57 -3.70
CA SER A 113 11.93 -9.56 -4.56
C SER A 113 10.48 -9.96 -4.81
N VAL A 114 9.54 -9.10 -4.43
CA VAL A 114 8.11 -9.29 -4.70
C VAL A 114 7.84 -9.25 -6.20
N ASP A 115 8.50 -8.32 -6.91
CA ASP A 115 8.40 -8.23 -8.36
C ASP A 115 8.92 -9.50 -9.03
N GLY A 116 10.07 -10.02 -8.61
CA GLY A 116 10.60 -11.30 -9.11
C GLY A 116 9.71 -12.51 -8.78
N LEU A 117 8.88 -12.42 -7.73
CA LEU A 117 7.92 -13.47 -7.39
C LEU A 117 6.63 -13.38 -8.23
N LEU A 118 6.16 -12.15 -8.51
CA LEU A 118 4.85 -11.91 -9.12
C LEU A 118 4.90 -11.70 -10.65
N MET A 119 5.99 -11.13 -11.17
CA MET A 119 6.09 -10.74 -12.58
C MET A 119 6.63 -11.86 -13.50
N GLY A 120 7.06 -12.99 -12.94
CA GLY A 120 7.64 -14.10 -13.72
C GLY A 120 9.02 -13.77 -14.29
N GLU A 121 9.60 -14.71 -15.05
CA GLU A 121 10.79 -14.42 -15.88
C GLU A 121 10.34 -13.65 -17.12
N GLU A 122 11.06 -12.57 -17.47
CA GLU A 122 10.85 -11.84 -18.74
C GLU A 122 11.07 -12.74 -19.97
#